data_AF-A0A0S8AZV2-F1
#
_entry.id   AF-A0A0S8AZV2-F1
#
_cell.length_a   1.000
_cell.length_b   1.000
_cell.length_c   1.000
_cell.angle_alpha   90.00
_cell.angle_beta   90.00
_cell.angle_gamma   90.00
#
_symmetry.space_group_name_H-M   'P 1'
#
loop_
_entity.id
_entity.type
_entity.pdbx_description
1 polymer ?
#
loop_
_entity_poly.entity_id
_entity_poly.type
_entity_poly.pdbx_seq_one_letter_code
_entity_poly.pdbx_strand_id
1 'polypeptide(L)'
;MLPWRLKLDVRRLLRRAEDTATLDPVDFSGPRRIAVDAPPYPQRQWEEECFATFGEGRDPAPCPDCRRTGFFGPRVDTADRRYRQCRFCGFTQVVGERATRFVPAVHGCAAWPTCARAAYIWWVPSDITSFMCPYCSTRLPVETVRVTAPSDDPTHPWWRVPQDRLRRYYLRFWENWEVTKGRVHL
;
A
#
# COMPACT_ATOMS: atom_id res chain seq x y z
N MET A 1 -43.23 6.57 30.59
CA MET A 1 -42.25 7.35 31.37
C MET A 1 -40.86 7.07 30.82
N LEU A 2 -40.26 8.05 30.14
CA LEU A 2 -38.86 8.07 29.68
C LEU A 2 -38.45 9.54 29.60
N PRO A 3 -37.49 9.98 30.43
CA PRO A 3 -36.51 11.00 30.04
C PRO A 3 -35.12 10.39 30.25
N TRP A 4 -34.02 10.75 29.56
CA TRP A 4 -33.40 12.07 29.52
C TRP A 4 -32.43 12.15 28.34
N ARG A 5 -32.43 13.32 27.70
CA ARG A 5 -31.57 13.74 26.60
C ARG A 5 -30.17 14.09 27.12
N LEU A 6 -29.13 13.47 26.59
CA LEU A 6 -27.78 14.03 26.59
C LEU A 6 -27.58 14.75 25.25
N LYS A 7 -27.83 16.06 25.27
CA LYS A 7 -27.37 16.99 24.23
C LYS A 7 -25.85 17.03 24.32
N LEU A 8 -25.16 16.29 23.45
CA LEU A 8 -23.75 16.49 23.17
C LEU A 8 -23.59 17.88 22.54
N ASP A 9 -22.94 18.77 23.27
CA ASP A 9 -22.63 20.13 22.83
C ASP A 9 -21.51 20.08 21.78
N VAL A 10 -21.92 19.96 20.52
CA VAL A 10 -21.07 19.89 19.32
C VAL A 10 -20.10 21.08 19.21
N ARG A 11 -20.36 22.20 19.92
CA ARG A 11 -19.49 23.39 19.88
C ARG A 11 -18.21 23.26 20.73
N ARG A 12 -18.09 22.23 21.56
CA ARG A 12 -16.86 21.99 22.36
C ARG A 12 -15.85 21.09 21.65
N LEU A 13 -16.29 20.26 20.69
CA LEU A 13 -15.40 19.42 19.87
C LEU A 13 -14.79 20.16 18.68
N LEU A 14 -15.38 21.29 18.27
CA LEU A 14 -14.89 22.08 17.13
C LEU A 14 -13.77 23.07 17.47
N ARG A 15 -13.39 23.22 18.76
CA ARG A 15 -12.35 24.18 19.21
C ARG A 15 -10.96 23.58 19.44
N ARG A 16 -10.68 22.39 18.90
CA ARG A 16 -9.36 21.75 18.91
C ARG A 16 -8.78 21.48 17.52
N ALA A 17 -9.37 22.09 16.49
CA ALA A 17 -8.93 21.99 15.10
C ALA A 17 -8.10 23.21 14.63
N GLU A 18 -7.79 24.15 15.53
CA GLU A 18 -7.02 25.36 15.25
C GLU A 18 -5.58 25.26 15.77
N ASP A 19 -4.96 24.11 15.58
CA ASP A 19 -3.49 23.96 15.57
C ASP A 19 -3.11 23.16 14.32
N THR A 20 -3.64 23.56 13.17
CA THR A 20 -3.03 23.19 11.89
C THR A 20 -1.84 24.11 11.72
N ALA A 21 -0.68 23.65 12.20
CA ALA A 21 0.58 24.12 11.67
C ALA A 21 0.45 24.09 10.14
N THR A 22 0.66 25.24 9.52
CA THR A 22 0.74 25.41 8.07
C THR A 22 1.85 24.49 7.58
N LEU A 23 1.48 23.25 7.24
CA LEU A 23 2.36 22.35 6.53
C LEU A 23 2.45 22.92 5.12
N ASP A 24 3.65 23.30 4.72
CA ASP A 24 3.95 23.70 3.35
C ASP A 24 3.31 22.70 2.37
N PRO A 25 2.75 23.15 1.24
CA PRO A 25 2.26 22.25 0.21
C PRO A 25 3.42 21.38 -0.24
N VAL A 26 3.40 20.11 0.18
CA VAL A 26 4.42 19.13 -0.20
C VAL A 26 4.37 19.00 -1.71
N ASP A 27 5.45 19.41 -2.37
CA ASP A 27 5.61 19.22 -3.81
C ASP A 27 5.69 17.70 -4.11
N PHE A 28 4.68 17.21 -4.82
CA PHE A 28 4.52 15.81 -5.24
C PHE A 28 5.09 15.56 -6.65
N SER A 29 5.78 16.52 -7.26
CA SER A 29 6.14 16.48 -8.69
C SER A 29 7.54 15.94 -9.03
N GLY A 30 8.31 15.46 -8.06
CA GLY A 30 9.66 14.93 -8.28
C GLY A 30 9.73 13.39 -8.40
N PRO A 31 10.57 12.81 -9.28
CA PRO A 31 10.87 11.39 -9.27
C PRO A 31 11.70 11.06 -8.02
N ARG A 32 11.04 10.59 -6.96
CA ARG A 32 11.71 10.26 -5.69
C ARG A 32 12.44 8.91 -5.81
N ARG A 33 13.73 8.97 -5.48
CA ARG A 33 14.60 7.80 -5.31
C ARG A 33 14.17 7.09 -4.02
N ILE A 34 14.17 5.76 -4.06
CA ILE A 34 14.09 4.89 -2.89
C ILE A 34 14.93 5.52 -1.79
N ALA A 35 14.37 5.71 -0.60
CA ALA A 35 15.17 6.04 0.58
C ALA A 35 16.10 4.85 0.89
N VAL A 36 17.25 4.80 0.20
CA VAL A 36 18.27 3.72 0.30
C VAL A 36 18.88 3.65 1.70
N ASP A 37 18.65 4.69 2.52
CA ASP A 37 19.21 4.83 3.87
C ASP A 37 18.23 4.46 4.99
N ALA A 38 17.03 3.92 4.68
CA ALA A 38 16.17 3.40 5.73
C ALA A 38 16.87 2.25 6.48
N PRO A 39 16.91 2.26 7.82
CA PRO A 39 17.52 1.18 8.60
C PRO A 39 16.81 -0.15 8.30
N PRO A 40 17.50 -1.29 8.51
CA PRO A 40 16.88 -2.61 8.35
C PRO A 40 15.54 -2.70 9.07
N TYR A 41 14.55 -3.30 8.42
CA TYR A 41 13.19 -3.38 8.96
C TYR A 41 13.10 -4.47 10.03
N PRO A 42 12.93 -4.13 11.33
CA PRO A 42 12.94 -5.15 12.38
C PRO A 42 11.66 -5.96 12.40
N GLN A 43 11.78 -7.24 12.77
CA GLN A 43 10.68 -8.17 13.01
C GLN A 43 9.58 -7.55 13.91
N ARG A 44 9.99 -6.97 15.05
CA ARG A 44 9.07 -6.35 16.01
C ARG A 44 8.26 -5.21 15.38
N GLN A 45 8.88 -4.40 14.52
CA GLN A 45 8.18 -3.32 13.84
C GLN A 45 7.10 -3.88 12.88
N TRP A 46 7.40 -4.98 12.20
CA TRP A 46 6.42 -5.66 11.35
C TRP A 46 5.24 -6.24 12.14
N GLU A 47 5.51 -6.84 13.30
CA GLU A 47 4.48 -7.35 14.20
C GLU A 47 3.58 -6.23 14.73
N GLU A 48 4.16 -5.09 15.13
CA GLU A 48 3.44 -3.90 15.56
C GLU A 48 2.56 -3.31 14.43
N GLU A 49 3.10 -3.21 13.21
CA GLU A 49 2.33 -2.76 12.02
C GLU A 49 1.16 -3.72 11.72
N CYS A 50 1.39 -5.04 11.81
CA CYS A 50 0.37 -6.07 11.62
C CYS A 50 -0.73 -5.98 12.68
N PHE A 51 -0.36 -5.92 13.96
CA PHE A 51 -1.31 -5.83 15.06
C PHE A 51 -2.16 -4.56 14.98
N ALA A 52 -1.52 -3.40 14.71
CA ALA A 52 -2.22 -2.14 14.54
C ALA A 52 -3.25 -2.22 13.39
N THR A 53 -2.87 -2.81 12.26
CA THR A 53 -3.70 -2.77 11.05
C THR A 53 -4.79 -3.85 11.04
N PHE A 54 -4.46 -5.06 11.49
CA PHE A 54 -5.35 -6.22 11.39
C PHE A 54 -6.03 -6.56 12.73
N GLY A 55 -5.32 -6.43 13.85
CA GLY A 55 -5.86 -6.68 15.18
C GLY A 55 -6.74 -5.53 15.69
N GLU A 56 -6.21 -4.30 15.67
CA GLU A 56 -6.94 -3.12 16.15
C GLU A 56 -7.76 -2.43 15.04
N GLY A 57 -7.50 -2.78 13.78
CA GLY A 57 -8.20 -2.22 12.64
C GLY A 57 -7.86 -0.76 12.32
N ARG A 58 -6.70 -0.26 12.77
CA ARG A 58 -6.23 1.10 12.48
C ARG A 58 -6.06 1.33 10.98
N ASP A 59 -6.18 2.59 10.60
CA ASP A 59 -5.92 3.00 9.22
C ASP A 59 -4.43 2.86 8.89
N PRO A 60 -4.10 2.51 7.64
CA PRO A 60 -2.70 2.35 7.25
C PRO A 60 -1.91 3.64 7.32
N ALA A 61 -0.67 3.53 7.79
CA ALA A 61 0.27 4.64 7.74
C ALA A 61 0.51 5.11 6.28
N PRO A 62 0.84 6.40 6.08
CA PRO A 62 1.31 6.87 4.78
C PRO A 62 2.61 6.16 4.41
N CYS A 63 2.82 5.93 3.11
CA CYS A 63 4.07 5.40 2.61
C CYS A 63 5.25 6.30 3.03
N PRO A 64 6.36 5.77 3.57
CA PRO A 64 7.51 6.58 3.95
C PRO A 64 8.18 7.28 2.76
N ASP A 65 8.06 6.70 1.56
CA ASP A 65 8.69 7.19 0.33
C ASP A 65 7.80 8.22 -0.42
N CYS A 66 6.63 7.78 -0.89
CA CYS A 66 5.73 8.62 -1.68
C CYS A 66 4.62 9.33 -0.88
N ARG A 67 4.54 9.11 0.44
CA ARG A 67 3.54 9.71 1.36
C ARG A 67 2.08 9.39 1.08
N ARG A 68 1.75 8.66 0.01
CA ARG A 68 0.40 8.18 -0.29
C ARG A 68 -0.15 7.29 0.83
N THR A 69 -1.37 7.57 1.26
CA THR A 69 -2.12 6.74 2.19
C THR A 69 -2.88 5.62 1.47
N GLY A 70 -3.14 4.52 2.18
CA GLY A 70 -3.96 3.41 1.66
C GLY A 70 -3.27 2.41 0.73
N PHE A 71 -2.08 2.68 0.21
CA PHE A 71 -1.34 1.73 -0.64
C PHE A 71 -0.22 0.97 0.07
N PHE A 72 0.12 1.40 1.29
CA PHE A 72 1.27 0.94 2.06
C PHE A 72 0.83 0.16 3.29
N GLY A 73 1.46 -0.99 3.52
CA GLY A 73 1.23 -1.79 4.72
C GLY A 73 2.06 -3.06 4.77
N PRO A 74 2.00 -3.79 5.90
CA PRO A 74 2.68 -5.05 6.11
C PRO A 74 2.02 -6.19 5.31
N ARG A 75 2.83 -7.16 4.88
CA ARG A 75 2.48 -8.27 4.00
C ARG A 75 3.30 -9.53 4.31
N VAL A 76 2.80 -10.66 3.82
CA VAL A 76 3.49 -11.95 3.75
C VAL A 76 3.36 -12.49 2.32
N ASP A 77 4.42 -13.10 1.78
CA ASP A 77 4.39 -13.81 0.49
C ASP A 77 4.19 -15.32 0.68
N THR A 78 4.17 -16.08 -0.41
CA THR A 78 3.98 -17.54 -0.38
C THR A 78 5.15 -18.32 0.22
N ALA A 79 6.30 -17.68 0.43
CA ALA A 79 7.48 -18.25 1.06
C ALA A 79 7.62 -17.79 2.52
N ASP A 80 6.53 -17.31 3.13
CA ASP A 80 6.48 -16.73 4.48
C ASP A 80 7.43 -15.53 4.69
N ARG A 81 7.85 -14.89 3.60
CA ARG A 81 8.66 -13.67 3.69
C ARG A 81 7.79 -12.55 4.22
N ARG A 82 8.23 -11.94 5.32
CA ARG A 82 7.59 -10.81 5.96
C ARG A 82 8.17 -9.52 5.40
N TYR A 83 7.31 -8.63 4.93
CA TYR A 83 7.73 -7.37 4.35
C TYR A 83 6.65 -6.30 4.50
N ARG A 84 6.98 -5.07 4.14
CA ARG A 84 6.02 -3.99 3.92
C ARG A 84 6.20 -3.45 2.51
N GLN A 85 5.10 -3.04 1.88
CA GLN A 85 5.15 -2.55 0.50
C GLN A 85 4.11 -1.48 0.24
N CYS A 86 4.51 -0.45 -0.51
CA CYS A 86 3.61 0.51 -1.13
C CYS A 86 3.29 0.09 -2.56
N ARG A 87 2.02 -0.24 -2.85
CA ARG A 87 1.58 -0.58 -4.20
C ARG A 87 1.60 0.61 -5.17
N PHE A 88 1.66 1.84 -4.67
CA PHE A 88 1.64 3.03 -5.52
C PHE A 88 3.02 3.37 -6.08
N CYS A 89 4.07 3.38 -5.24
CA CYS A 89 5.43 3.73 -5.68
C CYS A 89 6.39 2.56 -5.80
N GLY A 90 6.05 1.39 -5.25
CA GLY A 90 6.91 0.20 -5.28
C GLY A 90 7.91 0.10 -4.14
N PHE A 91 7.95 1.09 -3.23
CA PHE A 91 8.71 0.99 -1.99
C PHE A 91 8.42 -0.35 -1.33
N THR A 92 9.46 -1.13 -1.07
CA THR A 92 9.38 -2.44 -0.45
C THR A 92 10.51 -2.58 0.55
N GLN A 93 10.21 -3.16 1.70
CA GLN A 93 11.22 -3.48 2.70
C GLN A 93 10.92 -4.81 3.35
N VAL A 94 11.82 -5.77 3.18
CA VAL A 94 11.76 -7.10 3.78
C VAL A 94 12.29 -7.03 5.20
N VAL A 95 11.71 -7.81 6.11
CA VAL A 95 12.21 -7.91 7.49
C VAL A 95 13.68 -8.33 7.48
N GLY A 96 14.53 -7.57 8.18
CA GLY A 96 15.98 -7.76 8.22
C GLY A 96 16.74 -7.07 7.08
N GLU A 97 16.05 -6.51 6.09
CA GLU A 97 16.67 -5.90 4.91
C GLU A 97 16.45 -4.38 4.84
N ARG A 98 17.29 -3.73 4.03
CA ARG A 98 17.14 -2.33 3.66
C ARG A 98 15.98 -2.14 2.68
N ALA A 99 15.47 -0.91 2.62
CA ALA A 99 14.44 -0.57 1.65
C ALA A 99 14.97 -0.67 0.22
N THR A 100 14.11 -1.17 -0.66
CA THR A 100 14.32 -1.25 -2.10
C THR A 100 13.03 -0.84 -2.82
N ARG A 101 13.05 -0.82 -4.15
CA ARG A 101 11.89 -0.59 -5.00
C ARG A 101 11.79 -1.74 -5.96
N PHE A 102 10.66 -2.42 -5.87
CA PHE A 102 10.35 -3.51 -6.77
C PHE A 102 10.00 -2.96 -8.16
N VAL A 103 10.12 -3.81 -9.16
CA VAL A 103 9.77 -3.48 -10.54
C VAL A 103 8.28 -3.69 -10.73
N PRO A 104 7.53 -2.69 -11.24
CA PRO A 104 6.11 -2.85 -11.53
C PRO A 104 5.91 -3.64 -12.83
N ALA A 105 5.10 -4.68 -12.78
CA ALA A 105 4.77 -5.54 -13.90
C ALA A 105 3.26 -5.76 -14.05
N VAL A 106 2.80 -5.88 -15.29
CA VAL A 106 1.40 -6.18 -15.64
C VAL A 106 1.38 -7.22 -16.75
N HIS A 107 0.52 -8.22 -16.63
CA HIS A 107 0.31 -9.21 -17.68
C HIS A 107 -1.08 -9.07 -18.32
N GLY A 108 -1.18 -9.31 -19.63
CA GLY A 108 -2.41 -9.17 -20.40
C GLY A 108 -3.28 -10.42 -20.49
N CYS A 109 -3.07 -11.44 -19.63
CA CYS A 109 -3.95 -12.62 -19.67
C CYS A 109 -5.38 -12.27 -19.22
N ALA A 110 -6.36 -13.02 -19.71
CA ALA A 110 -7.78 -12.76 -19.44
C ALA A 110 -8.15 -12.82 -17.94
N ALA A 111 -7.37 -13.55 -17.14
CA ALA A 111 -7.57 -13.68 -15.70
C ALA A 111 -6.84 -12.62 -14.87
N TRP A 112 -6.09 -11.70 -15.50
CA TRP A 112 -5.36 -10.66 -14.78
C TRP A 112 -6.33 -9.66 -14.13
N PRO A 113 -6.23 -9.40 -12.83
CA PRO A 113 -7.21 -8.58 -12.14
C PRO A 113 -7.08 -7.10 -12.51
N THR A 114 -8.18 -6.39 -12.31
CA THR A 114 -8.21 -4.92 -12.38
C THR A 114 -8.48 -4.35 -10.99
N CYS A 115 -7.87 -3.22 -10.69
CA CYS A 115 -8.09 -2.51 -9.43
C CYS A 115 -8.17 -1.01 -9.71
N ALA A 116 -9.24 -0.38 -9.23
CA ALA A 116 -9.50 1.06 -9.43
C ALA A 116 -9.32 1.51 -10.90
N ARG A 117 -9.92 0.77 -11.83
CA ARG A 117 -9.94 1.06 -13.28
C ARG A 117 -8.59 0.97 -13.98
N ALA A 118 -7.60 0.31 -13.39
CA ALA A 118 -6.33 -0.03 -14.02
C ALA A 118 -6.04 -1.53 -13.87
N ALA A 119 -5.17 -2.08 -14.70
CA ALA A 119 -4.63 -3.42 -14.47
C ALA A 119 -3.92 -3.46 -13.12
N TYR A 120 -4.07 -4.57 -12.39
CA TYR A 120 -3.39 -4.74 -11.12
C TYR A 120 -1.88 -4.81 -11.31
N ILE A 121 -1.12 -4.02 -10.55
CA ILE A 121 0.34 -4.00 -10.65
C ILE A 121 0.93 -5.07 -9.75
N TRP A 122 1.65 -6.00 -10.37
CA TRP A 122 2.45 -6.99 -9.69
C TRP A 122 3.86 -6.45 -9.49
N TRP A 123 4.27 -6.28 -8.23
CA TRP A 123 5.58 -5.75 -7.89
C TRP A 123 6.57 -6.90 -7.73
N VAL A 124 7.59 -6.95 -8.58
CA VAL A 124 8.59 -8.03 -8.65
C VAL A 124 9.90 -7.56 -8.01
N PRO A 125 10.57 -8.37 -7.17
CA PRO A 125 11.93 -8.09 -6.72
C PRO A 125 12.87 -7.74 -7.88
N SER A 126 13.72 -6.74 -7.68
CA SER A 126 14.56 -6.16 -8.75
C SER A 126 15.65 -7.09 -9.28
N ASP A 127 16.01 -8.13 -8.52
CA ASP A 127 16.98 -9.15 -8.85
C ASP A 127 16.39 -10.32 -9.66
N ILE A 128 15.06 -10.40 -9.77
CA ILE A 128 14.37 -11.44 -10.53
C ILE A 128 14.20 -11.02 -11.98
N THR A 129 14.60 -11.89 -12.92
CA THR A 129 14.50 -11.65 -14.38
C THR A 129 13.24 -12.23 -15.02
N SER A 130 12.60 -13.21 -14.39
CA SER A 130 11.33 -13.78 -14.84
C SER A 130 10.51 -14.35 -13.68
N PHE A 131 9.19 -14.36 -13.81
CA PHE A 131 8.28 -14.99 -12.84
C PHE A 131 7.16 -15.75 -13.54
N MET A 132 6.53 -16.68 -12.81
CA MET A 132 5.34 -17.38 -13.30
C MET A 132 4.10 -16.52 -13.09
N CYS A 133 3.29 -16.35 -14.14
CA CYS A 133 2.02 -15.66 -13.99
C CYS A 133 1.15 -16.44 -13.00
N PRO A 134 0.67 -15.78 -11.93
CA PRO A 134 -0.22 -16.40 -10.95
C PRO A 134 -1.50 -17.04 -11.49
N TYR A 135 -2.04 -16.49 -12.59
CA TYR A 135 -3.38 -16.86 -13.07
C TYR A 135 -3.38 -17.81 -14.26
N CYS A 136 -2.41 -17.67 -15.17
CA CYS A 136 -2.33 -18.49 -16.38
C CYS A 136 -1.08 -19.38 -16.43
N SER A 137 -0.25 -19.36 -15.38
CA SER A 137 0.98 -20.15 -15.28
C SER A 137 1.97 -19.94 -16.43
N THR A 138 1.87 -18.83 -17.17
CA THR A 138 2.83 -18.49 -18.22
C THR A 138 4.08 -17.89 -17.61
N ARG A 139 5.27 -18.32 -18.03
CA ARG A 139 6.53 -17.67 -17.60
C ARG A 139 6.69 -16.32 -18.30
N LEU A 140 6.86 -15.26 -17.52
CA LEU A 140 6.95 -13.89 -18.00
C LEU A 140 8.36 -13.33 -17.75
N PRO A 141 9.11 -12.95 -18.79
CA PRO A 141 10.32 -12.15 -18.63
C PRO A 141 9.93 -10.75 -18.12
N VAL A 142 10.52 -10.31 -17.01
CA VAL A 142 10.14 -9.05 -16.33
C VAL A 142 10.22 -7.86 -17.27
N GLU A 143 11.26 -7.79 -18.10
CA GLU A 143 11.46 -6.68 -19.05
C GLU A 143 10.31 -6.53 -20.06
N THR A 144 9.66 -7.64 -20.45
CA THR A 144 8.57 -7.63 -21.44
C THR A 144 7.21 -7.23 -20.87
N VAL A 145 7.05 -7.31 -19.55
CA VAL A 145 5.79 -7.02 -18.83
C VAL A 145 5.93 -5.82 -17.90
N ARG A 146 7.08 -5.17 -17.92
CA ARG A 146 7.38 -3.98 -17.11
C ARG A 146 6.50 -2.82 -17.57
N VAL A 147 5.97 -2.08 -16.61
CA VAL A 147 5.18 -0.87 -16.85
C VAL A 147 5.77 0.32 -16.10
N THR A 148 5.23 1.51 -16.31
CA THR A 148 5.56 2.68 -15.47
C THR A 148 4.86 2.55 -14.13
N ALA A 149 5.56 2.83 -13.03
CA ALA A 149 4.96 2.87 -11.70
C ALA A 149 3.89 3.98 -11.63
N PRO A 150 2.80 3.80 -10.86
CA PRO A 150 1.81 4.84 -10.67
C PRO A 150 2.39 6.14 -10.12
N SER A 151 3.37 6.07 -9.21
CA SER A 151 4.06 7.26 -8.68
C SER A 151 4.80 8.06 -9.75
N ASP A 152 5.18 7.42 -10.85
CA ASP A 152 6.00 8.01 -11.91
C ASP A 152 5.14 8.40 -13.13
N ASP A 153 3.84 8.09 -13.11
CA ASP A 153 2.87 8.42 -14.14
C ASP A 153 1.65 9.17 -13.53
N PRO A 154 1.61 10.52 -13.59
CA PRO A 154 0.49 11.32 -13.11
C PRO A 154 -0.86 11.01 -13.76
N THR A 155 -0.86 10.39 -14.94
CA THR A 155 -2.08 10.01 -15.65
C THR A 155 -2.66 8.68 -15.18
N HIS A 156 -1.88 7.89 -14.42
CA HIS A 156 -2.30 6.59 -13.94
C HIS A 156 -3.59 6.70 -13.10
N PRO A 157 -4.61 5.85 -13.34
CA PRO A 157 -5.91 5.96 -12.66
C PRO A 157 -5.85 5.97 -11.13
N TRP A 158 -4.80 5.36 -10.55
CA TRP A 158 -4.59 5.33 -9.11
C TRP A 158 -4.30 6.70 -8.48
N TRP A 159 -3.90 7.71 -9.26
CA TRP A 159 -3.80 9.08 -8.77
C TRP A 159 -5.14 9.62 -8.26
N ARG A 160 -6.25 9.17 -8.87
CA ARG A 160 -7.62 9.58 -8.52
C ARG A 160 -8.19 8.80 -7.34
N VAL A 161 -7.48 7.82 -6.81
CA VAL A 161 -7.90 7.10 -5.61
C VAL A 161 -7.86 8.09 -4.44
N PRO A 162 -8.98 8.33 -3.75
CA PRO A 162 -9.04 9.24 -2.61
C PRO A 162 -8.03 8.85 -1.54
N GLN A 163 -7.42 9.86 -0.91
CA GLN A 163 -6.55 9.69 0.26
C GLN A 163 -7.37 9.82 1.54
N ASP A 164 -6.80 9.38 2.66
CA ASP A 164 -7.30 9.58 4.02
C ASP A 164 -8.71 9.01 4.25
N ARG A 165 -8.97 7.87 3.59
CA ARG A 165 -10.15 7.04 3.84
C ARG A 165 -9.84 5.95 4.86
N LEU A 166 -10.90 5.35 5.37
CA LEU A 166 -10.78 4.20 6.28
C LEU A 166 -10.18 2.99 5.56
N ARG A 167 -9.45 2.15 6.30
CA ARG A 167 -8.79 0.92 5.82
C ARG A 167 -9.64 0.09 4.87
N ARG A 168 -10.93 -0.10 5.20
CA ARG A 168 -11.90 -0.87 4.39
C ARG A 168 -12.00 -0.41 2.94
N TYR A 169 -11.74 0.86 2.66
CA TYR A 169 -11.75 1.41 1.31
C TYR A 169 -10.57 0.90 0.47
N TYR A 170 -9.45 0.59 1.12
CA TYR A 170 -8.18 0.25 0.48
C TYR A 170 -7.86 -1.23 0.42
N LEU A 171 -8.67 -2.11 1.02
CA LEU A 171 -8.41 -3.56 1.10
C LEU A 171 -8.07 -4.19 -0.27
N ARG A 172 -8.71 -3.74 -1.35
CA ARG A 172 -8.45 -4.19 -2.72
C ARG A 172 -7.01 -3.95 -3.24
N PHE A 173 -6.26 -3.01 -2.64
CA PHE A 173 -4.85 -2.78 -2.95
C PHE A 173 -3.92 -3.62 -2.05
N TRP A 174 -4.48 -4.26 -1.03
CA TRP A 174 -3.76 -5.02 -0.01
C TRP A 174 -3.84 -6.50 -0.31
N GLU A 175 -4.94 -6.91 -0.93
CA GLU A 175 -5.16 -8.23 -1.50
C GLU A 175 -4.03 -8.59 -2.48
N ASN A 176 -3.11 -9.45 -2.03
CA ASN A 176 -2.31 -10.26 -2.94
C ASN A 176 -3.30 -11.27 -3.55
N TRP A 177 -3.82 -10.98 -4.74
CA TRP A 177 -4.95 -11.68 -5.36
C TRP A 177 -4.77 -13.22 -5.52
N GLU A 178 -3.54 -13.75 -5.47
CA GLU A 178 -3.30 -15.20 -5.32
C GLU A 178 -3.49 -15.74 -3.90
N VAL A 179 -3.11 -14.95 -2.89
CA VAL A 179 -3.03 -15.35 -1.48
C VAL A 179 -4.33 -15.01 -0.73
N THR A 180 -5.12 -14.06 -1.22
CA THR A 180 -6.28 -13.49 -0.52
C THR A 180 -7.65 -13.99 -1.00
N LYS A 181 -7.72 -14.98 -1.90
CA LYS A 181 -8.90 -15.86 -1.95
C LYS A 181 -8.95 -16.66 -0.64
N GLY A 182 -9.56 -16.09 0.40
CA GLY A 182 -10.00 -16.83 1.59
C GLY A 182 -9.05 -16.88 2.79
N ARG A 183 -7.97 -16.08 2.85
CA ARG A 183 -7.08 -16.02 4.03
C ARG A 183 -6.80 -14.58 4.47
N VAL A 184 -7.84 -13.89 4.94
CA VAL A 184 -7.65 -12.95 6.06
C VAL A 184 -7.78 -13.83 7.30
N HIS A 185 -6.68 -14.43 7.75
CA HIS A 185 -6.70 -15.10 9.04
C HIS A 185 -6.76 -14.01 10.12
N LEU A 186 -7.90 -13.97 10.80
CA LEU A 186 -8.05 -13.41 12.13
C LEU A 186 -7.16 -14.19 13.11
#